data_AF-D8G1C9-F1
#
_entry.id   AF-D8G1C9-F1
#
_cell.length_a   1.000
_cell.length_b   1.000
_cell.length_c   1.000
_cell.angle_alpha   90.00
_cell.angle_beta   90.00
_cell.angle_gamma   90.00
#
_symmetry.space_group_name_H-M   'P 1'
#
loop_
_entity.id
_entity.type
_entity.pdbx_description
1 polymer ?
#
loop_
_entity_poly.entity_id
_entity_poly.type
_entity_poly.pdbx_seq_one_letter_code
_entity_poly.pdbx_strand_id
1 'polypeptide(L)'
;MNKLTRKIRLALLSPALIIATVFSTVNIGQAQTSALRIVGRDAAINTTTNLQVWSGRSSVIDFSQTGEVIIYIRLADPSRAVFNTDAELKTNQARTIFVQPIQPLQFPGATTANITNLFVKTRSPEGIERLYTFNVVHQNGQPTNNGIAISTIVPGQEPSVTLADNRTAALSDIERGLDIAILRGYTPPNDPVVFKVREFIALARNGTAIAKAAERTNLSMSVVISLGQLGLSREPLYEIPKTPSQKLPL
;
A
#
# COMPACT_ATOMS: atom_id res chain seq x y z
N MET A 1 -8.76 103.25 11.98
CA MET A 1 -8.07 103.03 10.69
C MET A 1 -6.92 102.06 10.89
N ASN A 2 -7.12 100.84 10.38
CA ASN A 2 -6.19 99.81 9.92
C ASN A 2 -4.91 99.40 10.69
N LYS A 3 -4.78 98.06 10.75
CA LYS A 3 -3.58 97.19 10.77
C LYS A 3 -3.30 96.51 12.12
N LEU A 4 -2.95 95.24 12.20
CA LEU A 4 -2.94 94.11 11.27
C LEU A 4 -2.68 92.87 12.15
N THR A 5 -3.56 91.88 12.10
CA THR A 5 -3.43 90.60 12.80
C THR A 5 -2.43 89.67 12.08
N ARG A 6 -1.46 89.11 12.81
CA ARG A 6 -0.62 88.00 12.33
C ARG A 6 -0.77 86.82 13.30
N LYS A 7 -1.69 85.90 12.99
CA LYS A 7 -1.82 84.60 13.68
C LYS A 7 -0.93 83.59 12.96
N ILE A 8 0.11 83.12 13.65
CA ILE A 8 0.99 82.03 13.22
C ILE A 8 0.21 80.72 13.41
N ARG A 9 0.04 79.96 12.32
CA ARG A 9 -0.49 78.58 12.36
C ARG A 9 0.66 77.65 12.72
N LEU A 10 0.56 77.01 13.89
CA LEU A 10 1.44 75.93 14.32
C LEU A 10 0.95 74.64 13.67
N ALA A 11 1.74 74.09 12.74
CA ALA A 11 1.47 72.79 12.15
C ALA A 11 1.92 71.69 13.13
N LEU A 12 0.97 70.88 13.59
CA LEU A 12 1.24 69.66 14.36
C LEU A 12 1.87 68.62 13.42
N LEU A 13 3.16 68.34 13.60
CA LEU A 13 3.83 67.18 13.03
C LEU A 13 3.54 65.97 13.92
N SER A 14 2.70 65.06 13.42
CA SER A 14 2.47 63.74 14.02
C SER A 14 3.73 62.88 13.89
N PRO A 15 4.28 62.28 14.97
CA PRO A 15 5.28 61.23 14.83
C PRO A 15 4.57 59.90 14.51
N ALA A 16 4.76 59.40 13.29
CA ALA A 16 4.37 58.05 12.94
C ALA A 16 5.31 57.05 13.63
N LEU A 17 4.78 56.32 14.61
CA LEU A 17 5.47 55.22 15.30
C LEU A 17 5.49 54.00 14.38
N ILE A 18 6.65 53.71 13.78
CA ILE A 18 6.87 52.51 12.97
C ILE A 18 7.16 51.34 13.94
N ILE A 19 6.17 50.49 14.18
CA ILE A 19 6.34 49.24 14.90
C ILE A 19 6.90 48.22 13.90
N ALA A 20 8.19 47.90 13.99
CA ALA A 20 8.79 46.81 13.23
C ALA A 20 8.37 45.47 13.85
N THR A 21 7.39 44.79 13.25
CA THR A 21 7.05 43.41 13.59
C THR A 21 8.15 42.49 13.05
N VAL A 22 8.98 41.96 13.95
CA VAL A 22 9.88 40.85 13.65
C VAL A 22 9.03 39.62 13.43
N PHE A 23 8.76 39.29 12.17
CA PHE A 23 8.20 37.99 11.82
C PHE A 23 9.32 36.96 11.99
N SER A 24 9.39 36.34 13.17
CA SER A 24 10.13 35.10 13.34
C SER A 24 9.52 34.08 12.38
N THR A 25 10.26 33.72 11.34
CA THR A 25 9.92 32.60 10.48
C THR A 25 9.99 31.34 11.34
N VAL A 26 8.83 30.90 11.83
CA VAL A 26 8.70 29.56 12.38
C VAL A 26 8.91 28.64 11.19
N ASN A 27 10.10 28.05 11.09
CA ASN A 27 10.31 26.86 10.29
C ASN A 27 9.40 25.78 10.88
N ILE A 28 8.17 25.70 10.37
CA ILE A 28 7.34 24.51 10.50
C ILE A 28 8.06 23.47 9.65
N GLY A 29 9.06 22.82 10.23
CA GLY A 29 9.56 21.56 9.69
C GLY A 29 8.32 20.70 9.52
N GLN A 30 8.01 20.34 8.28
CA GLN A 30 7.00 19.33 8.02
C GLN A 30 7.45 18.11 8.81
N ALA A 31 6.77 17.84 9.93
CA ALA A 31 6.93 16.58 10.64
C ALA A 31 6.44 15.53 9.66
N GLN A 32 7.37 14.99 8.87
CA GLN A 32 7.10 13.94 7.90
C GLN A 32 6.68 12.74 8.75
N THR A 33 5.38 12.56 8.89
CA THR A 33 4.79 11.40 9.54
C THR A 33 5.39 10.19 8.85
N SER A 34 6.14 9.37 9.59
CA SER A 34 6.66 8.11 9.06
C SER A 34 5.50 7.36 8.40
N ALA A 35 5.65 7.10 7.10
CA ALA A 35 4.62 6.49 6.27
C ALA A 35 4.23 5.12 6.86
N LEU A 36 2.95 4.77 6.76
CA LEU A 36 2.47 3.45 7.13
C LEU A 36 3.25 2.39 6.34
N ARG A 37 3.69 1.33 7.02
CA ARG A 37 4.31 0.20 6.32
C ARG A 37 3.23 -0.54 5.53
N ILE A 38 3.40 -0.64 4.22
CA ILE A 38 2.46 -1.38 3.39
C ILE A 38 2.71 -2.87 3.54
N VAL A 39 1.65 -3.64 3.81
CA VAL A 39 1.68 -5.10 3.88
C VAL A 39 0.63 -5.65 2.93
N GLY A 40 1.04 -6.60 2.09
CA GLY A 40 0.15 -7.25 1.14
C GLY A 40 -0.95 -8.05 1.85
N ARG A 41 -2.20 -7.87 1.43
CA ARG A 41 -3.38 -8.53 1.99
C ARG A 41 -3.20 -10.04 2.11
N ASP A 42 -2.79 -10.70 1.04
CA ASP A 42 -2.64 -12.16 1.02
C ASP A 42 -1.51 -12.63 1.94
N ALA A 43 -0.42 -11.86 2.08
CA ALA A 43 0.64 -12.16 3.04
C ALA A 43 0.13 -12.01 4.49
N ALA A 44 -0.64 -10.96 4.78
CA ALA A 44 -1.18 -10.67 6.12
C ALA A 44 -2.25 -11.67 6.59
N ILE A 45 -2.93 -12.37 5.67
CA ILE A 45 -3.88 -13.44 5.99
C ILE A 45 -3.14 -14.74 6.31
N ASN A 46 -2.07 -15.04 5.57
CA ASN A 46 -1.34 -16.30 5.68
C ASN A 46 -0.23 -16.29 6.74
N THR A 47 0.15 -15.11 7.24
CA THR A 47 1.23 -14.96 8.21
C THR A 47 0.89 -13.94 9.28
N THR A 48 1.48 -14.08 10.46
CA THR A 48 1.34 -13.09 11.53
C THR A 48 2.15 -11.84 11.22
N THR A 49 1.52 -10.67 11.31
CA THR A 49 2.17 -9.38 11.03
C THR A 49 2.52 -8.64 12.32
N ASN A 50 3.78 -8.23 12.50
CA ASN A 50 4.17 -7.43 13.66
C ASN A 50 3.69 -5.97 13.53
N LEU A 51 2.88 -5.53 14.49
CA LEU A 51 2.52 -4.13 14.72
C LEU A 51 3.41 -3.59 15.85
N GLN A 52 4.26 -2.62 15.52
CA GLN A 52 5.07 -1.93 16.52
C GLN A 52 4.23 -0.84 17.20
N VAL A 53 4.22 -0.81 18.53
CA VAL A 53 3.55 0.22 19.34
C VAL A 53 4.56 0.97 20.19
N TRP A 54 4.35 2.29 20.32
CA TRP A 54 5.31 3.22 20.92
C TRP A 54 4.64 4.03 22.03
N SER A 55 5.32 4.20 23.16
CA SER A 55 4.78 4.94 24.30
C SER A 55 4.37 6.36 23.90
N GLY A 56 3.19 6.80 24.37
CA GLY A 56 2.63 8.12 24.06
C GLY A 56 2.11 8.30 22.64
N ARG A 57 1.99 7.23 21.83
CA ARG A 57 1.50 7.28 20.45
C ARG A 57 0.51 6.15 20.16
N SER A 58 -0.36 6.37 19.20
CA SER A 58 -1.20 5.31 18.64
C SER A 58 -0.58 4.79 17.36
N SER A 59 -0.50 3.47 17.22
CA SER A 59 -0.17 2.81 15.97
C SER A 59 -1.43 2.46 15.20
N VAL A 60 -1.36 2.53 13.89
CA VAL A 60 -2.52 2.33 13.00
C VAL A 60 -2.46 0.97 12.29
N ILE A 61 -3.61 0.32 12.12
CA ILE A 61 -3.83 -0.72 11.11
C ILE A 61 -4.94 -0.22 10.19
N ASP A 62 -4.63 0.04 8.93
CA ASP A 62 -5.55 0.62 7.94
C ASP A 62 -5.92 -0.40 6.85
N PHE A 63 -7.22 -0.64 6.66
CA PHE A 63 -7.79 -1.49 5.61
C PHE A 63 -8.42 -0.70 4.46
N SER A 64 -8.29 0.63 4.43
CA SER A 64 -8.94 1.48 3.44
C SER A 64 -8.58 1.13 1.99
N GLN A 65 -7.36 0.66 1.74
CA GLN A 65 -6.89 0.29 0.40
C GLN A 65 -7.44 -1.05 -0.11
N THR A 66 -7.96 -1.92 0.78
CA THR A 66 -8.61 -3.17 0.36
C THR A 66 -10.12 -3.03 0.20
N GLY A 67 -10.70 -1.92 0.67
CA GLY A 67 -12.14 -1.72 0.73
C GLY A 67 -12.85 -2.60 1.79
N GLU A 68 -12.09 -3.33 2.59
CA GLU A 68 -12.63 -4.19 3.63
C GLU A 68 -13.11 -3.37 4.83
N VAL A 69 -14.20 -3.82 5.45
CA VAL A 69 -14.74 -3.27 6.69
C VAL A 69 -14.41 -4.19 7.85
N ILE A 70 -14.05 -3.63 8.99
CA ILE A 70 -13.75 -4.37 10.20
C ILE A 70 -15.06 -4.76 10.87
N ILE A 71 -15.23 -6.05 11.16
CA ILE A 71 -16.46 -6.61 11.74
C ILE A 71 -16.22 -7.22 13.12
N TYR A 72 -14.97 -7.52 13.49
CA TYR A 72 -14.63 -8.04 14.81
C TYR A 72 -13.16 -7.78 15.14
N ILE A 73 -12.87 -7.47 16.41
CA ILE A 73 -11.51 -7.27 16.93
C ILE A 73 -11.39 -7.97 18.28
N ARG A 74 -10.30 -8.70 18.50
CA ARG A 74 -9.96 -9.29 19.79
C ARG A 74 -8.49 -9.10 20.11
N LEU A 75 -8.22 -8.40 21.22
CA LEU A 75 -6.90 -8.35 21.84
C LEU A 75 -6.78 -9.48 22.87
N ALA A 76 -5.79 -10.35 22.73
CA ALA A 76 -5.65 -11.55 23.56
C ALA A 76 -5.31 -11.23 25.02
N ASP A 77 -4.36 -10.32 25.23
CA ASP A 77 -3.97 -9.78 26.53
C ASP A 77 -4.10 -8.24 26.50
N PRO A 78 -5.10 -7.66 27.19
CA PRO A 78 -5.31 -6.22 27.25
C PRO A 78 -4.49 -5.51 28.34
N SER A 79 -3.61 -6.20 29.05
CA SER A 79 -2.85 -5.62 30.18
C SER A 79 -1.94 -4.47 29.79
N ARG A 80 -1.52 -4.38 28.52
CA ARG A 80 -0.50 -3.40 28.06
C ARG A 80 -0.90 -2.62 26.82
N ALA A 81 -2.09 -2.83 26.27
CA ALA A 81 -2.59 -2.08 25.13
C ALA A 81 -4.12 -2.00 25.12
N VAL A 82 -4.63 -0.93 24.52
CA VAL A 82 -6.04 -0.75 24.18
C VAL A 82 -6.18 -0.48 22.70
N PHE A 83 -7.39 -0.58 22.18
CA PHE A 83 -7.68 -0.23 20.79
C PHE A 83 -9.02 0.50 20.65
N ASN A 84 -9.12 1.28 19.59
CA ASN A 84 -10.37 1.85 19.10
C ASN A 84 -10.37 1.85 17.57
N THR A 85 -11.51 2.19 16.98
CA THR A 85 -11.72 2.24 15.53
C THR A 85 -12.11 3.64 15.08
N ASP A 86 -11.98 3.91 13.78
CA ASP A 86 -12.40 5.17 13.15
C ASP A 86 -13.93 5.32 13.04
N ALA A 87 -14.67 4.22 13.11
CA ALA A 87 -16.13 4.21 13.21
C ALA A 87 -16.59 3.01 14.05
N GLU A 88 -17.80 3.08 14.61
CA GLU A 88 -18.36 1.95 15.35
C GLU A 88 -18.53 0.71 14.46
N LEU A 89 -18.14 -0.48 14.95
CA LEU A 89 -18.22 -1.72 14.15
C LEU A 89 -19.64 -2.01 13.62
N LYS A 90 -20.68 -1.65 14.38
CA LYS A 90 -22.08 -1.89 14.02
C LYS A 90 -22.55 -1.10 12.78
N THR A 91 -21.84 -0.04 12.39
CA THR A 91 -22.18 0.76 11.21
C THR A 91 -21.64 0.16 9.91
N ASN A 92 -20.78 -0.87 9.99
CA ASN A 92 -20.03 -1.42 8.86
C ASN A 92 -19.21 -0.35 8.11
N GLN A 93 -18.73 0.68 8.82
CA GLN A 93 -17.89 1.74 8.24
C GLN A 93 -16.46 1.73 8.79
N ALA A 94 -16.18 0.94 9.83
CA ALA A 94 -14.88 0.85 10.45
C ALA A 94 -13.86 0.27 9.47
N ARG A 95 -12.76 0.99 9.21
CA ARG A 95 -11.67 0.56 8.32
C ARG A 95 -10.29 0.69 8.96
N THR A 96 -10.21 1.42 10.06
CA THR A 96 -8.96 1.73 10.73
C THR A 96 -9.02 1.32 12.18
N ILE A 97 -7.96 0.67 12.67
CA ILE A 97 -7.77 0.37 14.09
C ILE A 97 -6.62 1.24 14.59
N PHE A 98 -6.85 1.93 15.70
CA PHE A 98 -5.82 2.62 16.46
C PHE A 98 -5.49 1.75 17.68
N VAL A 99 -4.24 1.38 17.83
CA VAL A 99 -3.74 0.60 18.96
C VAL A 99 -2.82 1.48 19.78
N GLN A 100 -3.14 1.65 21.06
CA GLN A 100 -2.38 2.49 21.96
C GLN A 100 -1.81 1.65 23.11
N PRO A 101 -0.48 1.70 23.35
CA PRO A 101 0.09 1.06 24.52
C PRO A 101 -0.34 1.82 25.78
N ILE A 102 -0.56 1.09 26.86
CA ILE A 102 -0.90 1.64 28.18
C ILE A 102 0.12 1.19 29.21
N GLN A 103 0.09 1.83 30.38
CA GLN A 103 0.81 1.33 31.55
C GLN A 103 0.31 -0.09 31.88
N PRO A 104 1.19 -1.05 32.18
CA PRO A 104 0.79 -2.41 32.52
C PRO A 104 -0.24 -2.45 33.66
N LEU A 105 -1.35 -3.11 33.40
CA LEU A 105 -2.41 -3.39 34.38
C LEU A 105 -2.33 -4.85 34.82
N GLN A 106 -2.68 -5.11 36.08
CA GLN A 106 -2.80 -6.46 36.61
C GLN A 106 -4.27 -6.85 36.65
N PHE A 107 -4.64 -7.89 35.91
CA PHE A 107 -5.97 -8.48 35.93
C PHE A 107 -5.93 -9.78 36.73
N PRO A 108 -6.59 -9.87 37.90
CA PRO A 108 -6.58 -11.08 38.72
C PRO A 108 -6.99 -12.32 37.93
N GLY A 109 -6.15 -13.36 37.95
CA GLY A 109 -6.39 -14.63 37.24
C GLY A 109 -6.08 -14.62 35.74
N ALA A 110 -5.68 -13.48 35.16
CA ALA A 110 -5.27 -13.41 33.76
C ALA A 110 -3.76 -13.65 33.60
N THR A 111 -3.38 -14.29 32.49
CA THR A 111 -1.98 -14.36 32.05
C THR A 111 -1.59 -13.07 31.33
N THR A 112 -0.33 -12.66 31.44
CA THR A 112 0.21 -11.49 30.72
C THR A 112 1.31 -11.88 29.74
N ALA A 113 1.49 -11.09 28.69
CA ALA A 113 2.50 -11.33 27.66
C ALA A 113 3.20 -10.02 27.23
N ASN A 114 4.51 -10.12 26.95
CA ASN A 114 5.28 -8.99 26.41
C ASN A 114 4.90 -8.67 24.96
N ILE A 115 4.52 -9.70 24.20
CA ILE A 115 3.98 -9.61 22.85
C ILE A 115 2.65 -10.33 22.87
N THR A 116 1.58 -9.62 22.52
CA THR A 116 0.20 -10.13 22.56
C THR A 116 -0.39 -10.16 21.16
N ASN A 117 -1.36 -11.05 20.91
CA ASN A 117 -2.01 -11.14 19.62
C ASN A 117 -3.22 -10.22 19.54
N LEU A 118 -3.37 -9.56 18.39
CA LEU A 118 -4.58 -8.85 17.98
C LEU A 118 -5.17 -9.56 16.76
N PHE A 119 -6.37 -10.11 16.93
CA PHE A 119 -7.13 -10.73 15.86
C PHE A 119 -8.11 -9.72 15.29
N VAL A 120 -8.14 -9.61 13.96
CA VAL A 120 -9.03 -8.69 13.25
C VAL A 120 -9.77 -9.47 12.18
N LYS A 121 -11.10 -9.52 12.29
CA LYS A 121 -11.95 -10.07 11.23
C LYS A 121 -12.49 -8.93 10.39
N THR A 122 -12.34 -9.04 9.08
CA THR A 122 -12.89 -8.08 8.12
C THR A 122 -13.86 -8.77 7.16
N ARG A 123 -14.61 -7.95 6.43
CA ARG A 123 -15.48 -8.37 5.32
C ARG A 123 -15.21 -7.49 4.11
N SER A 124 -14.99 -8.10 2.95
CA SER A 124 -14.82 -7.38 1.69
C SER A 124 -16.16 -6.89 1.11
N PRO A 125 -16.14 -5.99 0.12
CA PRO A 125 -17.36 -5.58 -0.60
C PRO A 125 -18.11 -6.77 -1.24
N GLU A 126 -17.39 -7.83 -1.62
CA GLU A 126 -17.96 -9.07 -2.14
C GLU A 126 -18.49 -10.02 -1.06
N GLY A 127 -18.47 -9.61 0.22
CA GLY A 127 -18.95 -10.41 1.35
C GLY A 127 -17.95 -11.45 1.86
N ILE A 128 -16.73 -11.48 1.33
CA ILE A 128 -15.70 -12.44 1.76
C ILE A 128 -15.14 -12.02 3.11
N GLU A 129 -15.21 -12.91 4.10
CA GLU A 129 -14.66 -12.68 5.43
C GLU A 129 -13.21 -13.16 5.51
N ARG A 130 -12.36 -12.39 6.19
CA ARG A 130 -10.94 -12.69 6.37
C ARG A 130 -10.52 -12.45 7.81
N LEU A 131 -9.58 -13.26 8.29
CA LEU A 131 -8.98 -13.13 9.61
C LEU A 131 -7.51 -12.74 9.46
N TYR A 132 -7.14 -11.62 10.09
CA TYR A 132 -5.77 -11.15 10.20
C TYR A 132 -5.29 -11.35 11.63
N THR A 133 -4.03 -11.75 11.77
CA THR A 133 -3.38 -11.89 13.07
C THR A 133 -2.19 -10.95 13.15
N PHE A 134 -2.19 -10.07 14.15
CA PHE A 134 -1.10 -9.16 14.42
C PHE A 134 -0.43 -9.48 15.75
N ASN A 135 0.89 -9.34 15.80
CA ASN A 135 1.62 -9.29 17.06
C ASN A 135 1.76 -7.84 17.49
N VAL A 136 1.22 -7.45 18.64
CA VAL A 136 1.43 -6.15 19.23
C VAL A 136 2.77 -6.18 19.98
N VAL A 137 3.76 -5.50 19.41
CA VAL A 137 5.14 -5.48 19.91
C VAL A 137 5.46 -4.09 20.44
N HIS A 138 5.61 -3.96 21.75
CA HIS A 138 6.05 -2.70 22.37
C HIS A 138 7.50 -2.42 22.02
N GLN A 139 7.75 -1.21 21.51
CA GLN A 139 9.08 -0.71 21.17
C GLN A 139 9.45 0.47 22.06
N ASN A 140 10.75 0.61 22.31
CA ASN A 140 11.34 1.73 23.04
C ASN A 140 12.11 2.62 22.06
N GLY A 141 12.15 3.93 22.33
CA GLY A 141 12.92 4.89 21.54
C GLY A 141 12.10 5.62 20.48
N GLN A 142 12.74 5.97 19.36
CA GLN A 142 12.11 6.79 18.32
C GLN A 142 11.33 5.92 17.31
N PRO A 143 10.06 6.27 17.00
CA PRO A 143 9.25 5.51 16.05
C PRO A 143 9.86 5.44 14.65
N THR A 144 9.98 4.23 14.11
CA THR A 144 10.42 3.98 12.73
C THR A 144 9.26 3.86 11.73
N ASN A 145 8.03 3.68 12.21
CA ASN A 145 6.78 3.72 11.46
C ASN A 145 5.62 4.03 12.42
N ASN A 146 4.49 4.53 11.89
CA ASN A 146 3.29 4.85 12.68
C ASN A 146 2.20 3.78 12.54
N GLY A 147 2.49 2.63 11.95
CA GLY A 147 1.50 1.59 11.70
C GLY A 147 1.68 0.85 10.38
N ILE A 148 0.61 0.18 9.98
CA ILE A 148 0.52 -0.71 8.82
C ILE A 148 -0.68 -0.30 7.97
N ALA A 149 -0.50 -0.28 6.66
CA ALA A 149 -1.59 -0.24 5.69
C ALA A 149 -1.66 -1.61 5.00
N ILE A 150 -2.83 -2.25 5.07
CA ILE A 150 -3.10 -3.48 4.32
C ILE A 150 -3.50 -3.09 2.91
N SER A 151 -2.84 -3.68 1.92
CA SER A 151 -3.07 -3.34 0.52
C SER A 151 -3.16 -4.56 -0.39
N THR A 152 -3.94 -4.43 -1.44
CA THR A 152 -3.93 -5.35 -2.60
C THR A 152 -2.70 -5.13 -3.48
N ILE A 153 -2.05 -3.95 -3.40
CA ILE A 153 -0.85 -3.58 -4.15
C ILE A 153 0.26 -3.22 -3.16
N VAL A 154 1.40 -3.91 -3.23
CA VAL A 154 2.59 -3.51 -2.48
C VAL A 154 3.52 -2.76 -3.43
N PRO A 155 3.79 -1.45 -3.22
CA PRO A 155 4.70 -0.69 -4.08
C PRO A 155 6.07 -1.33 -4.18
N GLY A 156 6.58 -1.47 -5.41
CA GLY A 156 7.87 -2.12 -5.69
C GLY A 156 7.84 -3.64 -5.72
N GLN A 157 6.70 -4.28 -5.43
CA GLN A 157 6.53 -5.72 -5.56
C GLN A 157 5.53 -6.04 -6.68
N GLU A 158 6.07 -6.54 -7.78
CA GLU A 158 5.26 -6.94 -8.93
C GLU A 158 4.51 -8.25 -8.62
N PRO A 159 3.22 -8.37 -9.00
CA PRO A 159 2.50 -9.64 -8.93
C PRO A 159 3.25 -10.71 -9.72
N SER A 160 3.36 -11.92 -9.18
CA SER A 160 4.10 -13.00 -9.83
C SER A 160 3.47 -14.36 -9.62
N VAL A 161 3.85 -15.29 -10.49
CA VAL A 161 3.40 -16.69 -10.48
C VAL A 161 4.60 -17.61 -10.42
N THR A 162 4.50 -18.67 -9.61
CA THR A 162 5.49 -19.75 -9.62
C THR A 162 5.17 -20.71 -10.77
N LEU A 163 6.16 -20.96 -11.62
CA LEU A 163 6.08 -21.83 -12.77
C LEU A 163 6.37 -23.29 -12.41
N ALA A 164 6.09 -24.21 -13.32
CA ALA A 164 6.32 -25.65 -13.13
C ALA A 164 7.79 -26.03 -12.86
N ASP A 165 8.75 -25.21 -13.31
CA ASP A 165 10.18 -25.40 -13.10
C ASP A 165 10.72 -24.64 -11.87
N ASN A 166 9.84 -24.23 -10.97
CA ASN A 166 10.13 -23.49 -9.74
C ASN A 166 10.76 -22.09 -9.96
N ARG A 167 10.73 -21.57 -11.19
CA ARG A 167 11.01 -20.15 -11.46
C ARG A 167 9.78 -19.30 -11.17
N THR A 168 10.00 -18.04 -10.90
CA THR A 168 8.94 -17.05 -10.70
C THR A 168 8.88 -16.13 -11.92
N ALA A 169 7.72 -16.06 -12.57
CA ALA A 169 7.44 -15.09 -13.63
C ALA A 169 6.68 -13.91 -13.03
N ALA A 170 7.17 -12.70 -13.25
CA ALA A 170 6.46 -11.48 -12.88
C ALA A 170 5.35 -11.17 -13.89
N LEU A 171 4.47 -10.23 -13.55
CA LEU A 171 3.38 -9.81 -14.43
C LEU A 171 3.91 -9.29 -15.78
N SER A 172 5.04 -8.58 -15.78
CA SER A 172 5.78 -8.12 -16.95
C SER A 172 6.32 -9.25 -17.82
N ASP A 173 6.74 -10.38 -17.22
CA ASP A 173 7.09 -11.58 -17.99
C ASP A 173 5.86 -12.17 -18.67
N ILE A 174 4.69 -12.18 -18.02
CA ILE A 174 3.44 -12.66 -18.64
C ILE A 174 3.02 -11.76 -19.81
N GLU A 175 3.12 -10.44 -19.64
CA GLU A 175 2.85 -9.45 -20.70
C GLU A 175 3.81 -9.64 -21.89
N ARG A 176 5.11 -9.78 -21.63
CA ARG A 176 6.10 -10.12 -22.64
C ARG A 176 5.78 -11.45 -23.34
N GLY A 177 5.32 -12.45 -22.60
CA GLY A 177 4.89 -13.73 -23.13
C GLY A 177 3.73 -13.59 -24.13
N LEU A 178 2.75 -12.74 -23.83
CA LEU A 178 1.64 -12.45 -24.73
C LEU A 178 2.13 -11.82 -26.04
N ASP A 179 3.03 -10.83 -25.94
CA ASP A 179 3.60 -10.16 -27.11
C ASP A 179 4.37 -11.14 -28.00
N ILE A 180 5.17 -12.03 -27.39
CA ILE A 180 5.88 -13.09 -28.12
C ILE A 180 4.90 -14.06 -28.79
N ALA A 181 3.83 -14.46 -28.10
CA ALA A 181 2.84 -15.39 -28.66
C ALA A 181 2.13 -14.79 -29.89
N ILE A 182 1.83 -13.50 -29.84
CA ILE A 182 1.25 -12.76 -30.97
C ILE A 182 2.26 -12.66 -32.11
N LEU A 183 3.49 -12.25 -31.82
CA LEU A 183 4.54 -12.06 -32.82
C LEU A 183 4.90 -13.37 -33.54
N ARG A 184 4.93 -14.50 -32.82
CA ARG A 184 5.20 -15.83 -33.37
C ARG A 184 4.00 -16.47 -34.06
N GLY A 185 2.84 -15.81 -34.07
CA GLY A 185 1.63 -16.30 -34.72
C GLY A 185 0.93 -17.46 -33.99
N TYR A 186 1.24 -17.69 -32.72
CA TYR A 186 0.52 -18.68 -31.90
C TYR A 186 -0.92 -18.26 -31.62
N THR A 187 -1.18 -16.95 -31.62
CA THR A 187 -2.50 -16.35 -31.50
C THR A 187 -2.54 -15.05 -32.29
N PRO A 188 -3.61 -14.76 -33.03
CA PRO A 188 -3.74 -13.45 -33.69
C PRO A 188 -4.09 -12.36 -32.65
N PRO A 189 -3.74 -11.08 -32.91
CA PRO A 189 -4.00 -9.99 -31.96
C PRO A 189 -5.47 -9.76 -31.61
N ASN A 190 -6.38 -10.21 -32.47
CA ASN A 190 -7.84 -10.09 -32.33
C ASN A 190 -8.49 -11.36 -31.77
N ASP A 191 -7.71 -12.34 -31.31
CA ASP A 191 -8.25 -13.54 -30.68
C ASP A 191 -8.98 -13.17 -29.35
N PRO A 192 -10.18 -13.71 -29.10
CA PRO A 192 -10.85 -13.58 -27.80
C PRO A 192 -9.96 -13.85 -26.58
N VAL A 193 -9.02 -14.80 -26.68
CA VAL A 193 -8.09 -15.11 -25.58
C VAL A 193 -7.13 -13.96 -25.30
N VAL A 194 -6.69 -13.22 -26.32
CA VAL A 194 -5.79 -12.07 -26.18
C VAL A 194 -6.47 -10.95 -25.38
N PHE A 195 -7.76 -10.71 -25.64
CA PHE A 195 -8.54 -9.73 -24.86
C PHE A 195 -8.65 -10.14 -23.38
N LYS A 196 -8.93 -11.41 -23.10
CA LYS A 196 -8.99 -11.93 -21.72
C LYS A 196 -7.65 -11.81 -21.01
N VAL A 197 -6.53 -12.10 -21.68
CA VAL A 197 -5.19 -11.95 -21.10
C VAL A 197 -4.87 -10.48 -20.81
N ARG A 198 -5.23 -9.55 -21.71
CA ARG A 198 -5.04 -8.10 -21.47
C ARG A 198 -5.87 -7.60 -20.30
N GLU A 199 -7.11 -8.05 -20.19
CA GLU A 199 -7.97 -7.75 -19.03
C GLU A 199 -7.38 -8.33 -17.74
N PHE A 200 -6.87 -9.57 -17.79
CA PHE A 200 -6.18 -10.21 -16.68
C PHE A 200 -4.96 -9.39 -16.23
N ILE A 201 -4.13 -8.93 -17.16
CA ILE A 201 -2.96 -8.09 -16.88
C ILE A 201 -3.39 -6.78 -16.22
N ALA A 202 -4.44 -6.14 -16.72
CA ALA A 202 -4.96 -4.90 -16.15
C ALA A 202 -5.46 -5.10 -14.71
N LEU A 203 -6.22 -6.17 -14.45
CA LEU A 203 -6.69 -6.51 -13.10
C LEU A 203 -5.53 -6.76 -12.15
N ALA A 204 -4.52 -7.53 -12.59
CA ALA A 204 -3.35 -7.85 -11.78
C ALA A 204 -2.51 -6.61 -11.46
N ARG A 205 -2.31 -5.74 -12.47
CA ARG A 205 -1.61 -4.45 -12.30
C ARG A 205 -2.33 -3.54 -11.30
N ASN A 206 -3.65 -3.62 -11.23
CA ASN A 206 -4.49 -2.92 -10.26
C ASN A 206 -4.63 -3.64 -8.91
N GLY A 207 -3.78 -4.62 -8.60
CA GLY A 207 -3.71 -5.29 -7.30
C GLY A 207 -4.57 -6.52 -7.12
N THR A 208 -5.26 -6.96 -8.17
CA THR A 208 -5.95 -8.25 -8.10
C THR A 208 -4.90 -9.36 -8.05
N ALA A 209 -4.97 -10.26 -7.08
CA ALA A 209 -4.06 -11.42 -7.04
C ALA A 209 -4.15 -12.21 -8.34
N ILE A 210 -3.01 -12.72 -8.85
CA ILE A 210 -2.92 -13.43 -10.15
C ILE A 210 -4.01 -14.50 -10.29
N ALA A 211 -4.15 -15.37 -9.28
CA ALA A 211 -5.18 -16.42 -9.30
C ALA A 211 -6.61 -15.85 -9.42
N LYS A 212 -6.90 -14.75 -8.71
CA LYS A 212 -8.22 -14.12 -8.75
C LYS A 212 -8.48 -13.36 -10.06
N ALA A 213 -7.46 -12.75 -10.63
CA ALA A 213 -7.54 -12.11 -11.94
C ALA A 213 -7.83 -13.15 -13.04
N ALA A 214 -7.18 -14.32 -12.97
CA ALA A 214 -7.42 -15.42 -13.88
C ALA A 214 -8.85 -15.95 -13.77
N GLU A 215 -9.34 -16.14 -12.55
CA GLU A 215 -10.73 -16.53 -12.28
C GLU A 215 -11.74 -15.51 -12.85
N ARG A 216 -11.55 -14.21 -12.58
CA ARG A 216 -12.46 -13.13 -13.04
C ARG A 216 -12.55 -13.02 -14.57
N THR A 217 -11.46 -13.35 -15.27
CA THR A 217 -11.40 -13.29 -16.74
C THR A 217 -11.71 -14.62 -17.42
N ASN A 218 -12.03 -15.65 -16.62
CA ASN A 218 -12.20 -17.02 -17.10
C ASN A 218 -10.99 -17.48 -17.94
N LEU A 219 -9.80 -17.16 -17.45
CA LEU A 219 -8.51 -17.51 -18.04
C LEU A 219 -7.91 -18.70 -17.27
N SER A 220 -7.53 -19.75 -17.98
CA SER A 220 -6.91 -20.92 -17.34
C SER A 220 -5.53 -20.55 -16.79
N MET A 221 -5.23 -21.04 -15.58
CA MET A 221 -3.90 -20.84 -14.99
C MET A 221 -2.78 -21.46 -15.84
N SER A 222 -3.08 -22.50 -16.62
CA SER A 222 -2.14 -23.08 -17.58
C SER A 222 -1.70 -22.09 -18.66
N VAL A 223 -2.60 -21.23 -19.13
CA VAL A 223 -2.30 -20.17 -20.10
C VAL A 223 -1.39 -19.13 -19.46
N VAL A 224 -1.71 -18.68 -18.23
CA VAL A 224 -0.89 -17.73 -17.48
C VAL A 224 0.53 -18.27 -17.26
N ILE A 225 0.66 -19.53 -16.86
CA ILE A 225 1.96 -20.20 -16.69
C ILE A 225 2.72 -20.28 -18.02
N SER A 226 2.04 -20.67 -19.10
CA SER A 226 2.66 -20.81 -20.44
C SER A 226 3.18 -19.47 -20.96
N LEU A 227 2.42 -18.38 -20.77
CA LEU A 227 2.85 -17.03 -21.11
C LEU A 227 4.02 -16.58 -20.24
N GLY A 228 3.98 -16.85 -18.93
CA GLY A 228 5.11 -16.57 -18.04
C GLY A 228 6.39 -17.33 -18.44
N GLN A 229 6.28 -18.59 -18.88
CA GLN A 229 7.41 -19.36 -19.41
C GLN A 229 7.95 -18.75 -20.72
N LEU A 230 7.06 -18.44 -21.65
CA LEU A 230 7.42 -17.85 -22.94
C LEU A 230 8.11 -16.50 -22.74
N GLY A 231 7.55 -15.67 -21.86
CA GLY A 231 8.09 -14.39 -21.48
C GLY A 231 9.17 -14.45 -20.42
N LEU A 232 9.71 -15.61 -20.02
CA LEU A 232 11.02 -15.73 -19.36
C LEU A 232 12.11 -16.20 -20.33
N SER A 233 11.72 -16.68 -21.51
CA SER A 233 12.65 -17.20 -22.50
C SER A 233 13.56 -16.07 -22.99
N ARG A 234 14.87 -16.36 -23.04
CA ARG A 234 15.93 -15.42 -23.46
C ARG A 234 16.20 -15.47 -24.96
N GLU A 235 15.25 -15.94 -25.76
CA GLU A 235 15.45 -16.00 -27.20
C GLU A 235 15.32 -14.60 -27.81
N PRO A 236 16.37 -14.08 -28.47
CA PRO A 236 16.34 -12.75 -29.07
C PRO A 236 15.27 -12.68 -30.15
N LEU A 237 14.53 -11.57 -30.21
CA LEU A 237 13.45 -11.31 -31.17
C LEU A 237 13.92 -11.13 -32.64
N TYR A 238 15.18 -11.43 -32.94
CA TYR A 238 15.75 -11.36 -34.27
C TYR A 238 16.79 -12.49 -34.44
N GLU A 239 16.35 -13.65 -34.92
CA GLU A 239 17.24 -14.46 -35.74
C GLU A 239 17.15 -13.92 -37.17
N ILE A 240 18.16 -13.17 -37.59
CA ILE A 240 18.39 -12.90 -39.01
C ILE A 240 18.62 -14.28 -39.64
N PRO A 241 17.85 -14.69 -40.67
CA PRO A 241 18.09 -15.97 -41.31
C PRO A 241 19.51 -15.97 -41.87
N LYS A 242 20.36 -16.89 -41.35
CA LYS A 242 21.69 -17.11 -41.92
C LYS A 242 21.50 -17.56 -43.34
N THR A 243 21.82 -16.68 -44.29
CA THR A 243 21.83 -17.00 -45.71
C THR A 243 22.74 -18.22 -45.93
N PRO A 244 22.30 -19.26 -46.67
CA PRO A 244 23.15 -20.42 -46.92
C PRO A 244 24.40 -19.95 -47.67
N SER A 245 25.58 -20.26 -47.12
CA SER A 245 26.86 -20.02 -47.79
C SER A 245 26.90 -20.91 -49.04
N GLN A 246 26.62 -20.30 -50.19
CA GLN A 246 26.70 -20.94 -51.49
C GLN A 246 28.18 -21.17 -51.80
N LYS A 247 28.63 -22.42 -51.70
CA LYS A 247 29.97 -22.81 -52.19
C LYS A 247 30.02 -22.55 -53.70
N LEU A 248 30.93 -21.68 -54.13
CA LEU A 248 31.31 -21.60 -55.54
C LEU A 248 32.07 -22.89 -55.91
N PRO A 249 31.75 -23.51 -57.07
CA PRO A 249 32.61 -24.54 -57.65
C PRO A 249 33.89 -23.89 -58.21
N LEU A 250 35.02 -24.57 -57.98
CA LEU A 250 36.33 -24.31 -58.60
C LEU A 250 36.29 -24.62 -60.11
#